data_AF-A0A7W8UZW7-F1
#
_entry.id   AF-A0A7W8UZW7-F1
#
_cell.length_a   1.000
_cell.length_b   1.000
_cell.length_c   1.000
_cell.angle_alpha   90.00
_cell.angle_beta   90.00
_cell.angle_gamma   90.00
#
_symmetry.space_group_name_H-M   'P 1'
#
loop_
_entity.id
_entity.type
_entity.pdbx_description
1 polymer ?
#
loop_
_entity_poly.entity_id
_entity_poly.type
_entity_poly.pdbx_seq_one_letter_code
_entity_poly.pdbx_strand_id
1 'polypeptide(L)'
;MEQLKQQSSGTDWTVDEECDLCRITYSIYSNFPPMPHAQALNAETGEFFPFDRVRKMKSGYAMAEALGYAWACNCRGRKAAPKFEELEQYFELVDAKTKAPVEGMTYRLSSDGQCLVDHASLAGGRTRAFSLMRHPNLTFVAWREGDVR
;
A
#
# COMPACT_ATOMS: atom_id res chain seq x y z
N MET A 1 17.90 30.19 -26.82
CA MET A 1 17.76 29.06 -25.89
C MET A 1 16.53 29.34 -25.06
N GLU A 2 15.39 28.95 -25.63
CA GLU A 2 14.04 29.26 -25.19
C GLU A 2 13.66 28.57 -23.89
N GLN A 3 13.06 29.34 -22.98
CA GLN A 3 12.26 28.84 -21.88
C GLN A 3 10.89 28.46 -22.44
N LEU A 4 10.56 27.16 -22.46
CA LEU A 4 9.20 26.72 -22.74
C LEU A 4 8.33 27.00 -21.51
N LYS A 5 7.61 28.12 -21.58
CA LYS A 5 6.47 28.45 -20.74
C LYS A 5 5.42 27.33 -20.85
N GLN A 6 5.11 26.68 -19.73
CA GLN A 6 3.85 25.97 -19.57
C GLN A 6 2.71 26.99 -19.71
N GLN A 7 1.99 26.90 -20.82
CA GLN A 7 0.71 27.57 -21.00
C GLN A 7 -0.38 26.59 -20.59
N SER A 8 -1.04 26.85 -19.46
CA SER A 8 -2.29 26.21 -19.12
C SER A 8 -3.40 26.81 -19.99
N SER A 9 -3.73 26.17 -21.10
CA SER A 9 -4.95 26.47 -21.85
C SER A 9 -6.09 25.66 -21.24
N GLY A 10 -6.92 26.31 -20.42
CA GLY A 10 -8.15 25.75 -19.92
C GLY A 10 -9.04 25.31 -21.09
N THR A 11 -9.40 24.04 -21.09
CA THR A 11 -10.42 23.47 -21.97
C THR A 11 -11.39 22.66 -21.13
N ASP A 12 -12.62 23.17 -21.09
CA ASP A 12 -13.92 22.52 -20.97
C ASP A 12 -14.00 21.11 -20.32
N TRP A 13 -14.64 21.06 -19.14
CA TRP A 13 -14.74 19.90 -18.24
C TRP A 13 -15.74 18.82 -18.70
N THR A 14 -15.41 18.06 -19.77
CA THR A 14 -16.29 16.97 -20.24
C THR A 14 -15.58 15.65 -20.60
N VAL A 15 -14.56 15.22 -19.84
CA VAL A 15 -14.19 13.80 -19.71
C VAL A 15 -13.52 13.65 -18.35
N ASP A 16 -14.15 12.97 -17.39
CA ASP A 16 -13.46 12.56 -16.16
C ASP A 16 -12.18 11.79 -16.58
N GLU A 17 -11.01 12.31 -16.23
CA GLU A 17 -9.71 11.72 -16.60
C GLU A 17 -9.58 10.31 -15.98
N GLU A 18 -9.95 9.27 -16.73
CA GLU A 18 -9.63 7.90 -16.35
C GLU A 18 -8.10 7.75 -16.27
N CYS A 19 -7.58 7.34 -15.12
CA CYS A 19 -6.16 7.06 -14.95
C CYS A 19 -5.67 5.98 -15.92
N ASP A 20 -4.37 5.98 -16.24
CA ASP A 20 -3.80 5.10 -17.27
C ASP A 20 -4.11 3.62 -17.05
N LEU A 21 -4.09 3.12 -15.81
CA LEU A 21 -4.44 1.72 -15.53
C LEU A 21 -5.87 1.41 -15.96
N CYS A 22 -6.81 2.27 -15.58
CA CYS A 22 -8.23 2.12 -15.85
C CYS A 22 -8.47 2.29 -17.38
N ARG A 23 -7.84 3.27 -18.03
CA ARG A 23 -7.88 3.47 -19.50
C ARG A 23 -7.31 2.29 -20.30
N ILE A 24 -6.13 1.80 -19.91
CA ILE A 24 -5.46 0.65 -20.57
C ILE A 24 -6.30 -0.61 -20.37
N THR A 25 -6.77 -0.87 -19.16
CA THR A 25 -7.64 -2.01 -18.87
C THR A 25 -8.87 -1.98 -19.77
N TYR A 26 -9.57 -0.84 -19.82
CA TYR A 26 -10.74 -0.71 -20.69
C TYR A 26 -10.40 -0.96 -22.16
N SER A 27 -9.31 -0.36 -22.66
CA SER A 27 -8.87 -0.52 -24.05
C SER A 27 -8.53 -1.98 -24.40
N ILE A 28 -7.88 -2.70 -23.50
CA ILE A 28 -7.55 -4.12 -23.70
C ILE A 28 -8.85 -4.92 -23.80
N TYR A 29 -9.64 -4.95 -22.72
CA TYR A 29 -10.74 -5.90 -22.60
C TYR A 29 -11.95 -5.56 -23.50
N SER A 30 -12.18 -4.29 -23.82
CA SER A 30 -13.27 -3.90 -24.72
C SER A 30 -13.00 -4.29 -26.18
N ASN A 31 -11.73 -4.34 -26.58
CA ASN A 31 -11.33 -4.70 -27.94
C ASN A 31 -10.97 -6.18 -28.10
N PHE A 32 -10.95 -6.95 -27.00
CA PHE A 32 -10.71 -8.38 -27.05
C PHE A 32 -11.87 -9.10 -27.76
N PRO A 33 -11.60 -10.04 -28.70
CA PRO A 33 -12.65 -10.80 -29.36
C PRO A 33 -13.47 -11.63 -28.36
N PRO A 34 -14.70 -12.04 -28.74
CA PRO A 34 -15.50 -12.99 -27.97
C PRO A 34 -14.74 -14.30 -27.68
N MET A 35 -14.65 -14.66 -26.41
CA MET A 35 -13.94 -15.86 -25.95
C MET A 35 -14.85 -16.65 -24.98
N PRO A 36 -15.86 -17.39 -25.51
CA PRO A 36 -16.94 -17.97 -24.71
C PRO A 36 -16.49 -19.04 -23.71
N HIS A 37 -15.29 -19.61 -23.89
CA HIS A 37 -14.71 -20.61 -23.00
C HIS A 37 -13.52 -20.11 -22.19
N ALA A 38 -13.10 -18.85 -22.38
CA ALA A 38 -11.98 -18.31 -21.61
C ALA A 38 -12.41 -17.93 -20.20
N GLN A 39 -11.50 -18.14 -19.24
CA GLN A 39 -11.66 -17.70 -17.87
C GLN A 39 -10.68 -16.56 -17.57
N ALA A 40 -11.14 -15.61 -16.78
CA ALA A 40 -10.32 -14.62 -16.11
C ALA A 40 -10.07 -15.06 -14.66
N LEU A 41 -8.93 -14.66 -14.12
CA LEU A 41 -8.56 -14.88 -12.72
C LEU A 41 -8.67 -13.55 -11.98
N ASN A 42 -9.34 -13.54 -10.84
CA ASN A 42 -9.18 -12.47 -9.87
C ASN A 42 -7.87 -12.71 -9.11
N ALA A 43 -6.89 -11.83 -9.32
CA ALA A 43 -5.54 -12.00 -8.76
C ALA A 43 -5.47 -11.86 -7.24
N GLU A 44 -6.47 -11.19 -6.64
CA GLU A 44 -6.54 -10.97 -5.20
C GLU A 44 -7.19 -12.16 -4.47
N THR A 45 -8.26 -12.73 -5.02
CA THR A 45 -9.01 -13.82 -4.38
C THR A 45 -8.64 -15.21 -4.88
N GLY A 46 -7.99 -15.32 -6.04
CA GLY A 46 -7.72 -16.60 -6.72
C GLY A 46 -8.93 -17.21 -7.43
N GLU A 47 -10.06 -16.52 -7.49
CA GLU A 47 -11.28 -17.02 -8.13
C GLU A 47 -11.22 -16.91 -9.66
N PHE A 48 -11.59 -18.00 -10.34
CA PHE A 48 -11.79 -18.00 -11.80
C PHE A 48 -13.23 -17.69 -12.16
N PHE A 49 -13.43 -16.85 -13.19
CA PHE A 49 -14.76 -16.47 -13.68
C PHE A 49 -14.77 -16.31 -15.21
N PRO A 50 -15.94 -16.32 -15.87
CA PRO A 50 -16.00 -16.18 -17.33
C PRO A 50 -15.40 -14.86 -17.82
N PHE A 51 -14.45 -14.92 -18.76
CA PHE A 51 -13.76 -13.75 -19.30
C PHE A 51 -14.73 -12.72 -19.90
N ASP A 52 -15.78 -13.21 -20.59
CA ASP A 52 -16.84 -12.39 -21.17
C ASP A 52 -17.56 -11.49 -20.16
N ARG A 53 -17.48 -11.80 -18.86
CA ARG A 53 -17.97 -10.91 -17.79
C ARG A 53 -17.21 -9.59 -17.80
N VAL A 54 -15.87 -9.62 -17.96
CA VAL A 54 -15.01 -8.41 -17.99
C VAL A 54 -15.34 -7.54 -19.19
N ARG A 55 -15.43 -8.12 -20.40
CA ARG A 55 -15.73 -7.38 -21.65
C ARG A 55 -17.06 -6.61 -21.57
N LYS A 56 -18.05 -7.13 -20.84
CA LYS A 56 -19.37 -6.51 -20.70
C LYS A 56 -19.41 -5.36 -19.68
N MET A 57 -18.32 -5.09 -18.97
CA MET A 57 -18.27 -4.02 -17.98
C MET A 57 -18.14 -2.66 -18.64
N LYS A 58 -18.69 -1.64 -17.99
CA LYS A 58 -18.87 -0.30 -18.58
C LYS A 58 -17.68 0.64 -18.36
N SER A 59 -16.70 0.27 -17.55
CA SER A 59 -15.54 1.11 -17.26
C SER A 59 -14.30 0.28 -16.92
N GLY A 60 -13.13 0.86 -17.14
CA GLY A 60 -11.86 0.25 -16.80
C GLY A 60 -11.69 -0.03 -15.30
N TYR A 61 -12.30 0.81 -14.45
CA TYR A 61 -12.33 0.57 -13.00
C TYR A 61 -13.09 -0.71 -12.66
N ALA A 62 -14.29 -0.89 -13.21
CA ALA A 62 -15.09 -2.09 -12.93
C ALA A 62 -14.36 -3.36 -13.39
N MET A 63 -13.66 -3.28 -14.53
CA MET A 63 -12.82 -4.37 -15.03
C MET A 63 -11.65 -4.66 -14.08
N ALA A 64 -10.92 -3.63 -13.64
CA ALA A 64 -9.80 -3.76 -12.71
C ALA A 64 -10.22 -4.31 -11.34
N GLU A 65 -11.41 -3.95 -10.87
CA GLU A 65 -11.98 -4.45 -9.61
C GLU A 65 -12.34 -5.93 -9.72
N ALA A 66 -13.00 -6.33 -10.81
CA ALA A 66 -13.31 -7.74 -11.05
C ALA A 66 -12.07 -8.62 -11.19
N LEU A 67 -10.97 -8.07 -11.72
CA LEU A 67 -9.70 -8.76 -11.88
C LEU A 67 -8.79 -8.71 -10.63
N GLY A 68 -9.20 -8.03 -9.56
CA GLY A 68 -8.48 -8.03 -8.28
C GLY A 68 -7.25 -7.11 -8.24
N TYR A 69 -7.20 -6.07 -9.07
CA TYR A 69 -6.10 -5.10 -9.07
C TYR A 69 -6.54 -3.64 -9.02
N ALA A 70 -7.81 -3.37 -8.69
CA ALA A 70 -8.32 -2.00 -8.53
C ALA A 70 -7.58 -1.17 -7.46
N TRP A 71 -6.85 -1.82 -6.55
CA TRP A 71 -5.97 -1.13 -5.60
C TRP A 71 -4.88 -0.30 -6.29
N ALA A 72 -4.53 -0.61 -7.55
CA ALA A 72 -3.57 0.14 -8.35
C ALA A 72 -4.21 1.31 -9.15
N CYS A 73 -5.54 1.46 -9.18
CA CYS A 73 -6.20 2.53 -9.93
C CYS A 73 -6.18 3.86 -9.16
N ASN A 74 -5.78 4.94 -9.83
CA ASN A 74 -5.63 6.27 -9.26
C ASN A 74 -6.84 7.21 -9.50
N CYS A 75 -7.89 6.76 -10.21
CA CYS A 75 -9.04 7.61 -10.60
C CYS A 75 -9.85 8.23 -9.44
N ARG A 76 -9.79 7.66 -8.21
CA ARG A 76 -10.69 8.06 -7.10
C ARG A 76 -9.99 8.78 -5.96
N GLY A 77 -8.87 9.45 -6.23
CA GLY A 77 -8.19 10.25 -5.21
C GLY A 77 -7.73 9.43 -4.01
N ARG A 78 -7.39 8.15 -4.21
CA ARG A 78 -6.56 7.47 -3.21
C ARG A 78 -5.28 8.30 -3.14
N LYS A 79 -4.92 8.78 -1.94
CA LYS A 79 -3.52 9.11 -1.66
C LYS A 79 -2.74 7.92 -2.22
N ALA A 80 -1.81 8.17 -3.15
CA ALA A 80 -0.95 7.13 -3.67
C ALA A 80 -0.57 6.25 -2.48
N ALA A 81 -0.83 4.93 -2.56
CA ALA A 81 -0.35 4.04 -1.52
C ALA A 81 1.11 4.45 -1.29
N PRO A 82 1.50 4.78 -0.04
CA PRO A 82 2.82 5.31 0.23
C PRO A 82 3.79 4.43 -0.53
N LYS A 83 4.63 5.06 -1.37
CA LYS A 83 5.57 4.29 -2.18
C LYS A 83 6.28 3.35 -1.22
N PHE A 84 6.67 2.17 -1.65
CA PHE A 84 7.33 1.23 -0.75
C PHE A 84 8.54 1.86 -0.03
N GLU A 85 9.17 2.86 -0.67
CA GLU A 85 10.20 3.77 -0.15
C GLU A 85 9.79 4.66 1.05
N GLU A 86 8.50 4.97 1.20
CA GLU A 86 7.90 5.84 2.21
C GLU A 86 7.28 5.08 3.40
N LEU A 87 7.24 3.74 3.34
CA LEU A 87 6.71 2.93 4.43
C LEU A 87 7.69 2.90 5.61
N GLU A 88 7.17 3.16 6.80
CA GLU A 88 7.88 3.01 8.06
C GLU A 88 7.26 1.89 8.89
N GLN A 89 8.08 1.26 9.72
CA GLN A 89 7.68 0.23 10.67
C GLN A 89 8.20 0.54 12.08
N TYR A 90 7.45 0.09 13.08
CA TYR A 90 7.72 0.26 14.51
C TYR A 90 6.99 -0.85 15.29
N PHE A 91 7.34 -1.02 16.56
CA PHE A 91 6.63 -1.91 17.48
C PHE A 91 5.79 -1.12 18.48
N GLU A 92 4.65 -1.69 18.86
CA GLU A 92 3.74 -1.14 19.87
C GLU A 92 3.47 -2.20 20.95
N LEU A 93 3.67 -1.81 22.20
CA LEU A 93 3.45 -2.64 23.38
C LEU A 93 2.27 -2.07 24.16
N VAL A 94 1.23 -2.89 24.30
CA VAL A 94 0.02 -2.55 25.04
C VAL A 94 -0.30 -3.63 26.05
N ASP A 95 -0.90 -3.24 27.16
CA ASP A 95 -1.49 -4.19 28.10
C ASP A 95 -2.65 -4.92 27.40
N ALA A 96 -2.60 -6.26 27.40
CA ALA A 96 -3.54 -7.05 26.62
C ALA A 96 -5.00 -6.88 27.07
N LYS A 97 -5.23 -6.58 28.36
CA LYS A 97 -6.57 -6.45 28.96
C LYS A 97 -7.13 -5.05 28.77
N THR A 98 -6.34 -4.04 29.14
CA THR A 98 -6.78 -2.64 29.17
C THR A 98 -6.56 -1.92 27.85
N LYS A 99 -5.71 -2.46 26.97
CA LYS A 99 -5.20 -1.82 25.76
C LYS A 99 -4.41 -0.53 26.01
N ALA A 100 -4.10 -0.23 27.27
CA ALA A 100 -3.27 0.92 27.61
C ALA A 100 -1.82 0.69 27.14
N PRO A 101 -1.12 1.73 26.67
CA PRO A 101 0.28 1.62 26.31
C PRO A 101 1.15 1.20 27.50
N VAL A 102 2.12 0.32 27.26
CA VAL A 102 3.10 -0.09 28.27
C VAL A 102 4.23 0.93 28.31
N GLU A 103 4.31 1.67 29.42
CA GLU A 103 5.32 2.71 29.63
C GLU A 103 6.52 2.20 30.45
N GLY A 104 7.66 2.87 30.30
CA GLY A 104 8.82 2.69 31.16
C GLY A 104 9.61 1.39 30.95
N MET A 105 9.40 0.69 29.83
CA MET A 105 10.34 -0.34 29.37
C MET A 105 11.47 0.29 28.57
N THR A 106 12.68 -0.20 28.80
CA THR A 106 13.85 0.07 27.98
C THR A 106 13.86 -0.89 26.81
N TYR A 107 14.32 -0.44 25.64
CA TYR A 107 14.38 -1.27 24.44
C TYR A 107 15.64 -1.03 23.61
N ARG A 108 15.92 -2.02 22.77
CA ARG A 108 16.91 -2.00 21.69
C ARG A 108 16.25 -2.39 20.38
N LEU A 109 16.58 -1.68 19.30
CA LEU A 109 16.25 -2.06 17.94
C LEU A 109 17.52 -2.38 17.16
N SER A 110 17.45 -3.45 16.37
CA SER A 110 18.51 -3.82 15.45
C SER A 110 17.93 -4.25 14.10
N SER A 111 18.67 -4.05 13.00
CA SER A 111 18.33 -4.58 11.68
C SER A 111 19.54 -5.34 11.16
N ASP A 112 19.34 -6.59 10.76
CA ASP A 112 20.41 -7.43 10.19
C ASP A 112 21.66 -7.50 11.08
N GLY A 113 21.44 -7.53 12.41
CA GLY A 113 22.49 -7.54 13.42
C GLY A 113 23.10 -6.17 13.75
N GLN A 114 22.84 -5.12 12.97
CA GLN A 114 23.27 -3.76 13.28
C GLN A 114 22.34 -3.10 14.30
N CYS A 115 22.91 -2.58 15.39
CA CYS A 115 22.16 -1.81 16.38
C CYS A 115 21.75 -0.44 15.84
N LEU A 116 20.45 -0.13 15.85
CA LEU A 116 19.88 1.14 15.37
C LEU A 116 19.48 2.06 16.53
N VAL A 117 18.98 1.47 17.62
CA VAL A 117 18.61 2.15 18.86
C VAL A 117 19.07 1.28 20.00
N ASP A 118 19.71 1.86 21.00
CA ASP A 118 20.18 1.15 22.18
C ASP A 118 19.76 1.90 23.45
N HIS A 119 19.31 1.16 24.46
CA HIS A 119 18.90 1.69 25.77
C HIS A 119 17.90 2.87 25.73
N ALA A 120 16.92 2.85 24.81
CA ALA A 120 15.88 3.88 24.74
C ALA A 120 14.63 3.47 25.51
N SER A 121 13.88 4.42 26.07
CA SER A 121 12.59 4.13 26.71
C SER A 121 11.45 4.17 25.69
N LEU A 122 10.48 3.27 25.82
CA LEU A 122 9.22 3.37 25.08
C LEU A 122 8.49 4.66 25.46
N ALA A 123 7.85 5.29 24.47
CA ALA A 123 7.00 6.45 24.68
C ALA A 123 5.64 6.19 24.02
N GLY A 124 4.56 6.27 24.78
CA GLY A 124 3.24 5.89 24.28
C GLY A 124 3.18 4.40 23.91
N GLY A 125 3.97 3.55 24.60
CA GLY A 125 4.14 2.13 24.28
C GLY A 125 4.81 1.83 22.94
N ARG A 126 5.37 2.83 22.24
CA ARG A 126 5.92 2.66 20.89
C ARG A 126 7.42 2.83 20.84
N THR A 127 8.03 2.11 19.90
CA THR A 127 9.42 2.35 19.49
C THR A 127 9.51 3.50 18.51
N ARG A 128 10.73 3.99 18.25
CA ARG A 128 11.00 4.82 17.08
C ARG A 128 10.65 4.07 15.79
N ALA A 129 10.13 4.79 14.80
CA ALA A 129 9.86 4.25 13.47
C ALA A 129 11.11 4.30 12.58
N PHE A 130 11.24 3.31 11.70
CA PHE A 130 12.29 3.20 10.70
C PHE A 130 11.72 2.81 9.35
N SER A 131 12.35 3.24 8.27
CA SER A 131 11.97 2.86 6.92
C SER A 131 12.00 1.33 6.75
N LEU A 132 10.87 0.77 6.32
CA LEU A 132 10.71 -0.64 5.99
C LEU A 132 11.71 -1.08 4.90
N MET A 133 11.97 -0.19 3.95
CA MET A 133 12.92 -0.42 2.86
C MET A 133 14.38 -0.52 3.31
N ARG A 134 14.79 0.36 4.24
CA ARG A 134 16.19 0.38 4.71
C ARG A 134 16.47 -0.70 5.75
N HIS A 135 15.46 -1.09 6.50
CA HIS A 135 15.60 -1.98 7.64
C HIS A 135 14.52 -3.06 7.64
N PRO A 136 14.42 -3.92 6.60
CA PRO A 136 13.30 -4.85 6.45
C PRO A 136 13.21 -5.88 7.60
N ASN A 137 14.34 -6.19 8.24
CA ASN A 137 14.45 -7.21 9.28
C ASN A 137 14.67 -6.60 10.68
N LEU A 138 13.74 -5.75 11.11
CA LEU A 138 13.79 -5.12 12.42
C LEU A 138 13.56 -6.16 13.54
N THR A 139 14.51 -6.23 14.46
CA THR A 139 14.46 -7.03 15.68
C THR A 139 14.29 -6.12 16.88
N PHE A 140 13.33 -6.46 17.73
CA PHE A 140 12.97 -5.72 18.94
C PHE A 140 13.23 -6.54 20.20
N VAL A 141 13.93 -5.93 21.15
CA VAL A 141 14.13 -6.48 22.49
C VAL A 141 13.76 -5.39 23.49
N ALA A 142 12.88 -5.69 24.44
CA ALA A 142 12.52 -4.81 25.54
C ALA A 142 12.70 -5.48 26.89
N TRP A 143 13.07 -4.69 27.88
CA TRP A 143 13.29 -5.11 29.25
C TRP A 143 12.88 -4.00 30.22
N ARG A 144 12.74 -4.36 31.50
CA ARG A 144 12.65 -3.39 32.59
C ARG A 144 13.90 -3.55 33.44
N GLU A 145 14.43 -2.44 33.93
CA GLU A 145 15.48 -2.49 34.93
C GLU A 145 14.92 -3.10 36.23
N GLY A 146 15.62 -4.11 36.73
CA GLY A 146 15.25 -4.83 37.94
C GLY A 146 16.01 -6.16 38.04
N ASP A 147 16.40 -6.55 39.25
CA ASP A 147 16.95 -7.88 39.51
C ASP A 147 15.84 -8.93 39.33
N VAL A 148 16.17 -10.02 38.63
CA VAL A 148 15.38 -11.25 38.69
C VAL A 148 15.65 -11.86 40.07
N ARG A 149 14.79 -11.56 41.05
CA ARG A 149 14.77 -12.23 42.36
C ARG A 149 13.70 -13.30 42.41
#